data_AF-A0A966QR07-F1
#
_entry.id   AF-A0A966QR07-F1
#
_cell.length_a   1.000
_cell.length_b   1.000
_cell.length_c   1.000
_cell.angle_alpha   90.00
_cell.angle_beta   90.00
_cell.angle_gamma   90.00
#
_symmetry.space_group_name_H-M   'P 1'
#
loop_
_entity.id
_entity.type
_entity.pdbx_description
1 polymer ?
#
loop_
_entity_poly.entity_id
_entity_poly.type
_entity_poly.pdbx_seq_one_letter_code
_entity_poly.pdbx_strand_id
1 'polypeptide(L)'
;MALDIQRPDPSSPAAIASAQFTMSRRGYSEDEVRDFLRQVSVEVSRLIERERFLQSELKALQSRGPMDMSAVDEATVTELLGAEAARVLSAAREAAQAMRDRAAESAENIVREASREAARVLEEATTEASRRRTDVTTEAEQEIELAKEQGREMVAEVRAYRERVLADLARRTDEARRELERLVQERDRLISAFERARSAASGVVGDLNAFDEAIRDAGIVPPLAPPDAPPPPRPTRDTDAQFFDVRKFEDQNADNTPDRGIVVEPEASTTTEASDSLNEGATSTTADGMTNDNGPVESPTDELVTAEPNSPVSAESNSTVATE
;
A
#
# COMPACT_ATOMS: atom_id res chain seq x y z
N MET A 1 -79.86 -35.78 36.07
CA MET A 1 -79.57 -37.10 35.47
C MET A 1 -78.07 -37.22 35.33
N ALA A 2 -77.47 -38.26 35.91
CA ALA A 2 -76.10 -38.62 35.62
C ALA A 2 -76.08 -39.49 34.35
N LEU A 3 -75.16 -39.23 33.44
CA LEU A 3 -74.89 -40.10 32.29
C LEU A 3 -73.81 -41.09 32.71
N ASP A 4 -74.14 -42.38 32.74
CA ASP A 4 -73.17 -43.44 33.03
C ASP A 4 -72.20 -43.57 31.85
N ILE A 5 -71.00 -43.00 32.01
CA ILE A 5 -69.93 -43.09 31.02
C ILE A 5 -69.36 -44.52 31.08
N GLN A 6 -69.84 -45.37 30.16
CA GLN A 6 -69.25 -46.68 29.94
C GLN A 6 -67.78 -46.52 29.55
N ARG A 7 -66.89 -47.13 30.32
CA ARG A 7 -65.45 -47.09 30.07
C ARG A 7 -65.16 -47.79 28.74
N PRO A 8 -64.56 -47.12 27.74
CA PRO A 8 -64.32 -47.71 26.43
C PRO A 8 -63.37 -48.90 26.53
N ASP A 9 -63.59 -49.92 25.71
CA ASP A 9 -62.72 -51.10 25.63
C ASP A 9 -61.35 -50.70 25.04
N PRO A 10 -60.25 -50.80 25.80
CA PRO A 10 -58.92 -50.41 25.34
C PRO A 10 -58.34 -51.34 24.28
N SER A 11 -59.02 -52.45 23.95
CA SER A 11 -58.59 -53.44 22.96
C SER A 11 -59.11 -53.15 21.55
N SER A 12 -60.10 -52.26 21.43
CA SER A 12 -60.75 -51.93 20.16
C SER A 12 -60.34 -50.54 19.67
N PRO A 13 -59.65 -50.42 18.52
CA PRO A 13 -59.28 -49.13 17.93
C PRO A 13 -60.43 -48.13 17.83
N ALA A 14 -61.61 -48.59 17.40
CA ALA A 14 -62.79 -47.74 17.27
C ALA A 14 -63.26 -47.19 18.63
N ALA A 15 -63.19 -47.99 19.70
CA ALA A 15 -63.58 -47.58 21.04
C ALA A 15 -62.58 -46.60 21.67
N ILE A 16 -61.28 -46.74 21.35
CA ILE A 16 -60.24 -45.75 21.73
C ILE A 16 -60.52 -44.41 21.03
N ALA A 17 -60.78 -44.42 19.72
CA ALA A 17 -61.04 -43.22 18.93
C ALA A 17 -62.32 -42.46 19.36
N SER A 18 -63.32 -43.17 19.90
CA SER A 18 -64.59 -42.60 20.38
C SER A 18 -64.66 -42.41 21.91
N ALA A 19 -63.53 -42.54 22.62
CA ALA A 19 -63.50 -42.42 24.08
C ALA A 19 -63.93 -41.01 24.56
N GLN A 20 -64.71 -40.96 25.65
CA GLN A 20 -65.16 -39.73 26.29
C GLN A 20 -64.76 -39.72 27.76
N PHE A 21 -64.43 -38.54 28.29
CA PHE A 21 -64.01 -38.34 29.67
C PHE A 21 -64.81 -37.23 30.36
N THR A 22 -64.87 -37.25 31.69
CA THR A 22 -65.48 -36.17 32.47
C THR A 22 -64.57 -34.94 32.53
N MET A 23 -65.15 -33.74 32.37
CA MET A 23 -64.39 -32.50 32.52
C MET A 23 -64.11 -32.16 34.00
N SER A 24 -62.91 -31.66 34.26
CA SER A 24 -62.45 -31.18 35.58
C SER A 24 -62.08 -29.71 35.52
N ARG A 25 -62.09 -28.99 36.66
CA ARG A 25 -61.68 -27.57 36.76
C ARG A 25 -60.23 -27.30 36.34
N ARG A 26 -59.41 -28.34 36.20
CA ARG A 26 -58.05 -28.29 35.65
C ARG A 26 -57.76 -29.65 35.00
N GLY A 27 -57.25 -29.67 33.78
CA GLY A 27 -57.01 -30.89 32.99
C GLY A 27 -56.34 -30.57 31.64
N TYR A 28 -56.11 -31.60 30.83
CA TYR A 28 -55.61 -31.49 29.47
C TYR A 28 -56.69 -30.97 28.50
N SER A 29 -56.27 -30.45 27.34
CA SER A 29 -57.21 -29.99 26.30
C SER A 29 -57.97 -31.17 25.69
N GLU A 30 -59.29 -31.03 25.53
CA GLU A 30 -60.15 -32.08 24.98
C GLU A 30 -59.76 -32.43 23.54
N ASP A 31 -59.43 -31.42 22.73
CA ASP A 31 -59.07 -31.62 21.32
C ASP A 31 -57.69 -32.28 21.17
N GLU A 32 -56.71 -31.89 21.99
CA GLU A 32 -55.38 -32.52 22.02
C GLU A 32 -55.47 -34.00 22.45
N VAL A 33 -56.28 -34.31 23.46
CA VAL A 33 -56.54 -35.69 23.90
C VAL A 33 -57.29 -36.48 22.81
N ARG A 34 -58.25 -35.87 22.11
CA ARG A 34 -59.00 -36.49 21.02
C ARG A 34 -58.11 -36.80 19.82
N ASP A 35 -57.19 -35.90 19.45
CA ASP A 35 -56.25 -36.12 18.36
C ASP A 35 -55.21 -37.19 18.73
N PHE A 36 -54.70 -37.18 19.97
CA PHE A 36 -53.84 -38.24 20.46
C PHE A 36 -54.54 -39.61 20.47
N LEU A 37 -55.81 -39.69 20.89
CA LEU A 37 -56.59 -40.94 20.85
C LEU A 37 -56.84 -41.45 19.43
N ARG A 38 -57.04 -40.55 18.44
CA ARG A 38 -57.07 -40.94 17.03
C ARG A 38 -55.73 -41.54 16.60
N GLN A 39 -54.60 -40.94 16.97
CA GLN A 39 -53.27 -41.49 16.67
C GLN A 39 -53.06 -42.87 17.32
N VAL A 40 -53.42 -43.01 18.61
CA VAL A 40 -53.32 -44.30 19.32
C VAL A 40 -54.21 -45.36 18.67
N SER A 41 -55.43 -45.04 18.25
CA SER A 41 -56.31 -46.00 17.56
C SER A 41 -55.71 -46.53 16.25
N VAL A 42 -55.02 -45.68 15.48
CA VAL A 42 -54.33 -46.08 14.25
C VAL A 42 -53.17 -47.03 14.57
N GLU A 43 -52.33 -46.73 15.56
CA GLU A 43 -51.21 -47.62 15.93
C GLU A 43 -51.68 -48.95 16.55
N VAL A 44 -52.76 -48.95 17.36
CA VAL A 44 -53.36 -50.21 17.86
C VAL A 44 -53.92 -51.05 16.71
N SER A 45 -54.54 -50.43 15.69
CA SER A 45 -55.01 -51.15 14.49
C SER A 45 -53.84 -51.83 13.76
N ARG A 46 -52.76 -51.07 13.53
CA ARG A 46 -51.52 -51.55 12.89
C ARG A 46 -50.86 -52.69 13.66
N LEU A 47 -50.86 -52.64 14.99
CA LEU A 47 -50.32 -53.71 15.84
C LEU A 47 -51.17 -54.99 15.75
N ILE A 48 -52.50 -54.88 15.76
CA ILE A 48 -53.40 -56.04 15.61
C ILE A 48 -53.26 -56.69 14.22
N GLU A 49 -53.12 -55.89 13.15
CA GLU A 49 -52.84 -56.40 11.81
C GLU A 49 -51.50 -57.14 11.73
N ARG A 50 -50.45 -56.57 12.35
CA ARG A 50 -49.13 -57.20 12.44
C ARG A 50 -49.14 -58.48 13.26
N GLU A 51 -49.88 -58.52 14.37
CA GLU A 51 -50.05 -59.73 15.17
C GLU A 51 -50.69 -60.85 14.35
N ARG A 52 -51.81 -60.56 13.65
CA ARG A 52 -52.49 -61.52 12.77
C ARG A 52 -51.58 -62.02 11.65
N PHE A 53 -50.78 -61.13 11.06
CA PHE A 53 -49.78 -61.51 10.06
C PHE A 53 -48.77 -62.51 10.64
N LEU A 54 -48.12 -62.18 11.76
CA LEU A 54 -47.13 -63.05 12.42
C LEU A 54 -47.73 -64.39 12.89
N GLN A 55 -48.97 -64.39 13.40
CA GLN A 55 -49.69 -65.63 13.73
C GLN A 55 -49.94 -66.50 12.49
N SER A 56 -50.27 -65.88 11.34
CA SER A 56 -50.46 -66.61 10.08
C SER A 56 -49.15 -67.19 9.54
N GLU A 57 -48.05 -66.44 9.67
CA GLU A 57 -46.70 -66.87 9.28
C GLU A 57 -46.19 -68.03 10.16
N LEU A 58 -46.33 -67.91 11.49
CA LEU A 58 -46.01 -69.00 12.42
C LEU A 58 -46.84 -70.26 12.13
N LYS A 59 -48.13 -70.10 11.82
CA LYS A 59 -48.99 -71.25 11.46
C LYS A 59 -48.58 -71.88 10.13
N ALA A 60 -48.16 -71.08 9.14
CA ALA A 60 -47.63 -71.59 7.87
C ALA A 60 -46.30 -72.33 8.06
N LEU A 61 -45.40 -71.82 8.90
CA LEU A 61 -44.14 -72.48 9.26
C LEU A 61 -44.37 -73.79 10.06
N GLN A 62 -45.31 -73.79 11.00
CA GLN A 62 -45.69 -75.00 11.75
C GLN A 62 -46.35 -76.05 10.86
N SER A 63 -47.19 -75.65 9.90
CA SER A 63 -47.83 -76.57 8.94
C SER A 63 -46.85 -77.21 7.95
N ARG A 64 -45.64 -76.63 7.80
CA ARG A 64 -44.55 -77.19 6.99
C ARG A 64 -43.88 -78.41 7.63
N GLY A 65 -44.12 -78.65 8.93
CA GLY A 65 -43.57 -79.77 9.68
C GLY A 65 -42.07 -79.66 9.98
N PRO A 66 -41.54 -80.48 10.90
CA PRO A 66 -40.10 -80.63 11.05
C PRO A 66 -39.53 -81.29 9.79
N MET A 67 -38.65 -80.57 9.08
CA MET A 67 -37.92 -81.12 7.93
C MET A 67 -37.04 -82.28 8.41
N ASP A 68 -37.17 -83.45 7.79
CA ASP A 68 -36.37 -84.62 8.14
C ASP A 68 -34.96 -84.48 7.53
N MET A 69 -34.07 -83.86 8.30
CA MET A 69 -32.68 -83.60 7.92
C MET A 69 -31.85 -84.88 7.72
N SER A 70 -32.37 -86.06 8.09
CA SER A 70 -31.66 -87.34 7.92
C SER A 70 -31.72 -87.91 6.50
N ALA A 71 -32.58 -87.34 5.63
CA ALA A 71 -32.82 -87.82 4.26
C ALA A 71 -32.10 -87.01 3.16
N VAL A 72 -31.27 -86.02 3.52
CA VAL A 72 -30.56 -85.17 2.54
C VAL A 72 -29.19 -85.77 2.24
N ASP A 73 -28.97 -86.17 0.98
CA ASP A 73 -27.70 -86.74 0.52
C ASP A 73 -26.57 -85.70 0.47
N GLU A 74 -25.38 -86.06 0.95
CA GLU A 74 -24.23 -85.17 1.10
C GLU A 74 -23.82 -84.54 -0.25
N ALA A 75 -23.89 -85.30 -1.35
CA ALA A 75 -23.61 -84.76 -2.68
C ALA A 75 -24.58 -83.62 -3.05
N THR A 76 -25.88 -83.78 -2.78
CA THR A 76 -26.89 -82.74 -3.06
C THR A 76 -26.68 -81.49 -2.21
N VAL A 77 -26.21 -81.63 -0.96
CA VAL A 77 -25.85 -80.49 -0.10
C VAL A 77 -24.67 -79.73 -0.71
N THR A 78 -23.63 -80.41 -1.19
CA THR A 78 -22.46 -79.75 -1.80
C THR A 78 -22.81 -79.02 -3.11
N GLU A 79 -23.69 -79.58 -3.94
CA GLU A 79 -24.15 -78.94 -5.17
C GLU A 79 -24.96 -77.68 -4.87
N LEU A 80 -25.94 -77.76 -3.95
CA LEU A 80 -26.76 -76.62 -3.54
C LEU A 80 -25.92 -75.52 -2.88
N LEU A 81 -24.93 -75.90 -2.05
CA LEU A 81 -24.00 -74.95 -1.44
C LEU A 81 -23.10 -74.27 -2.49
N GLY A 82 -22.62 -75.03 -3.49
CA GLY A 82 -21.83 -74.48 -4.60
C GLY A 82 -22.62 -73.50 -5.47
N ALA A 83 -23.88 -73.85 -5.78
CA ALA A 83 -24.80 -72.99 -6.52
C ALA A 83 -25.12 -71.70 -5.75
N GLU A 84 -25.39 -71.81 -4.44
CA GLU A 84 -25.68 -70.63 -3.60
C GLU A 84 -24.44 -69.75 -3.40
N ALA A 85 -23.26 -70.34 -3.19
CA ALA A 85 -21.99 -69.61 -3.13
C ALA A 85 -21.71 -68.85 -4.44
N ALA A 86 -22.01 -69.46 -5.60
CA ALA A 86 -21.90 -68.79 -6.89
C ALA A 86 -22.88 -67.61 -7.04
N ARG A 87 -24.13 -67.75 -6.56
CA ARG A 87 -25.10 -66.63 -6.51
C ARG A 87 -24.62 -65.51 -5.61
N VAL A 88 -24.15 -65.82 -4.39
CA VAL A 88 -23.63 -64.83 -3.44
C VAL A 88 -22.42 -64.09 -4.02
N LEU A 89 -21.50 -64.79 -4.69
CA LEU A 89 -20.36 -64.16 -5.38
C LEU A 89 -20.79 -63.28 -6.56
N SER A 90 -21.83 -63.68 -7.32
CA SER A 90 -22.39 -62.87 -8.40
C SER A 90 -23.03 -61.58 -7.85
N ALA A 91 -23.88 -61.70 -6.83
CA ALA A 91 -24.54 -60.57 -6.18
C ALA A 91 -23.51 -59.62 -5.52
N ALA A 92 -22.45 -60.16 -4.91
CA ALA A 92 -21.36 -59.36 -4.34
C ALA A 92 -20.58 -58.59 -5.43
N ARG A 93 -20.33 -59.19 -6.60
CA ARG A 93 -19.69 -58.53 -7.74
C ARG A 93 -20.56 -57.43 -8.34
N GLU A 94 -21.86 -57.68 -8.49
CA GLU A 94 -22.83 -56.70 -8.99
C GLU A 94 -22.96 -55.52 -8.01
N ALA A 95 -23.10 -55.78 -6.71
CA ALA A 95 -23.11 -54.76 -5.67
C ALA A 95 -21.81 -53.93 -5.66
N ALA A 96 -20.65 -54.58 -5.79
CA ALA A 96 -19.35 -53.91 -5.86
C ALA A 96 -19.18 -53.06 -7.14
N GLN A 97 -19.78 -53.47 -8.26
CA GLN A 97 -19.82 -52.66 -9.48
C GLN A 97 -20.71 -51.43 -9.28
N ALA A 98 -21.95 -51.62 -8.82
CA ALA A 98 -22.88 -50.51 -8.56
C ALA A 98 -22.36 -49.52 -7.48
N MET A 99 -21.53 -49.99 -6.53
CA MET A 99 -20.80 -49.11 -5.61
C MET A 99 -19.71 -48.29 -6.31
N ARG A 100 -18.94 -48.90 -7.23
CA ARG A 100 -17.93 -48.19 -8.03
C ARG A 100 -18.56 -47.15 -8.96
N ASP A 101 -19.67 -47.49 -9.61
CA ASP A 101 -20.37 -46.59 -10.53
C ASP A 101 -20.91 -45.35 -9.79
N ARG A 102 -21.56 -45.54 -8.63
CA ARG A 102 -22.01 -44.43 -7.76
C ARG A 102 -20.85 -43.61 -7.19
N ALA A 103 -19.72 -44.24 -6.86
CA ALA A 103 -18.54 -43.54 -6.39
C ALA A 103 -17.91 -42.68 -7.50
N ALA A 104 -17.87 -43.17 -8.75
CA ALA A 104 -17.42 -42.42 -9.91
C ALA A 104 -18.34 -41.21 -10.19
N GLU A 105 -19.66 -41.42 -10.24
CA GLU A 105 -20.63 -40.34 -10.42
C GLU A 105 -20.51 -39.27 -9.31
N SER A 106 -20.37 -39.70 -8.05
CA SER A 106 -20.16 -38.78 -6.92
C SER A 106 -18.85 -38.02 -7.03
N ALA A 107 -17.77 -38.67 -7.47
CA ALA A 107 -16.47 -38.02 -7.66
C ALA A 107 -16.53 -36.98 -8.80
N GLU A 108 -17.16 -37.31 -9.93
CA GLU A 108 -17.38 -36.34 -11.01
C GLU A 108 -18.25 -35.17 -10.58
N ASN A 109 -19.31 -35.41 -9.81
CA ASN A 109 -20.17 -34.36 -9.27
C ASN A 109 -19.37 -33.41 -8.37
N ILE A 110 -18.53 -33.93 -7.46
CA ILE A 110 -17.63 -33.15 -6.61
C ILE A 110 -16.64 -32.34 -7.45
N VAL A 111 -16.00 -32.94 -8.46
CA VAL A 111 -15.06 -32.22 -9.36
C VAL A 111 -15.78 -31.11 -10.15
N ARG A 112 -16.99 -31.37 -10.65
CA ARG A 112 -17.81 -30.37 -11.37
C ARG A 112 -18.32 -29.26 -10.45
N GLU A 113 -18.55 -29.52 -9.17
CA GLU A 113 -18.88 -28.50 -8.17
C GLU A 113 -17.66 -27.68 -7.78
N ALA A 114 -16.55 -28.32 -7.40
CA ALA A 114 -15.30 -27.66 -7.07
C ALA A 114 -14.77 -26.78 -8.23
N SER A 115 -14.91 -27.23 -9.48
CA SER A 115 -14.53 -26.44 -10.66
C SER A 115 -15.40 -25.20 -10.86
N ARG A 116 -16.71 -25.29 -10.58
CA ARG A 116 -17.63 -24.15 -10.64
C ARG A 116 -17.35 -23.15 -9.52
N GLU A 117 -17.09 -23.62 -8.30
CA GLU A 117 -16.75 -22.75 -7.18
C GLU A 117 -15.38 -22.10 -7.37
N ALA A 118 -14.38 -22.81 -7.89
CA ALA A 118 -13.09 -22.23 -8.25
C ALA A 118 -13.24 -21.13 -9.33
N ALA A 119 -14.07 -21.34 -10.35
CA ALA A 119 -14.37 -20.31 -11.34
C ALA A 119 -15.07 -19.09 -10.71
N ARG A 120 -16.05 -19.31 -9.82
CA ARG A 120 -16.76 -18.25 -9.08
C ARG A 120 -15.81 -17.41 -8.23
N VAL A 121 -14.91 -18.06 -7.47
CA VAL A 121 -13.90 -17.39 -6.65
C VAL A 121 -12.90 -16.61 -7.49
N LEU A 122 -12.52 -17.11 -8.67
CA LEU A 122 -11.66 -16.37 -9.60
C LEU A 122 -12.36 -15.14 -10.20
N GLU A 123 -13.64 -15.23 -10.56
CA GLU A 123 -14.43 -14.09 -11.06
C GLU A 123 -14.63 -13.02 -9.97
N GLU A 124 -14.92 -13.44 -8.74
CA GLU A 124 -15.04 -12.56 -7.58
C GLU A 124 -13.72 -11.87 -7.26
N ALA A 125 -12.60 -12.62 -7.19
CA ALA A 125 -11.28 -12.08 -6.92
C ALA A 125 -10.75 -11.16 -8.04
N THR A 126 -11.03 -11.45 -9.31
CA THR A 126 -10.63 -10.59 -10.43
C THR A 126 -11.45 -9.30 -10.47
N THR A 127 -12.75 -9.36 -10.18
CA THR A 127 -13.62 -8.19 -10.04
C THR A 127 -13.21 -7.32 -8.86
N GLU A 128 -12.89 -7.93 -7.71
CA GLU A 128 -12.41 -7.17 -6.55
C GLU A 128 -11.02 -6.56 -6.81
N ALA A 129 -10.10 -7.30 -7.43
CA ALA A 129 -8.79 -6.79 -7.81
C ALA A 129 -8.90 -5.64 -8.83
N SER A 130 -9.86 -5.67 -9.76
CA SER A 130 -10.08 -4.55 -10.67
C SER A 130 -10.61 -3.31 -9.94
N ARG A 131 -11.55 -3.47 -8.99
CA ARG A 131 -12.06 -2.36 -8.17
C ARG A 131 -10.96 -1.74 -7.31
N ARG A 132 -10.24 -2.55 -6.54
CA ARG A 132 -9.12 -2.07 -5.72
C ARG A 132 -8.06 -1.35 -6.55
N ARG A 133 -7.80 -1.80 -7.80
CA ARG A 133 -6.91 -1.07 -8.73
C ARG A 133 -7.49 0.28 -9.14
N THR A 134 -8.76 0.36 -9.53
CA THR A 134 -9.39 1.64 -9.91
C THR A 134 -9.40 2.61 -8.74
N ASP A 135 -9.76 2.13 -7.54
CA ASP A 135 -9.84 2.94 -6.33
C ASP A 135 -8.47 3.54 -6.01
N VAL A 136 -7.42 2.71 -5.92
CA VAL A 136 -6.03 3.15 -5.70
C VAL A 136 -5.53 4.11 -6.79
N THR A 137 -5.87 3.89 -8.07
CA THR A 137 -5.50 4.86 -9.12
C THR A 137 -6.20 6.21 -8.93
N THR A 138 -7.48 6.23 -8.55
CA THR A 138 -8.21 7.49 -8.32
C THR A 138 -7.75 8.23 -7.07
N GLU A 139 -7.37 7.51 -6.00
CA GLU A 139 -6.77 8.10 -4.80
C GLU A 139 -5.40 8.72 -5.12
N ALA A 140 -4.54 7.99 -5.85
CA ALA A 140 -3.24 8.49 -6.27
C ALA A 140 -3.36 9.72 -7.20
N GLU A 141 -4.30 9.73 -8.14
CA GLU A 141 -4.59 10.89 -8.98
C GLU A 141 -5.05 12.11 -8.17
N GLN A 142 -5.91 11.91 -7.16
CA GLN A 142 -6.36 12.97 -6.26
C GLN A 142 -5.21 13.54 -5.41
N GLU A 143 -4.35 12.69 -4.85
CA GLU A 143 -3.18 13.11 -4.08
C GLU A 143 -2.19 13.90 -4.97
N ILE A 144 -1.97 13.44 -6.20
CA ILE A 144 -1.11 14.12 -7.19
C ILE A 144 -1.67 15.50 -7.57
N GLU A 145 -2.99 15.65 -7.78
CA GLU A 145 -3.57 16.97 -8.06
C GLU A 145 -3.53 17.91 -6.84
N LEU A 146 -3.74 17.40 -5.63
CA LEU A 146 -3.60 18.17 -4.38
C LEU A 146 -2.14 18.65 -4.19
N ALA A 147 -1.16 17.78 -4.43
CA ALA A 147 0.26 18.15 -4.40
C ALA A 147 0.64 19.17 -5.48
N LYS A 148 0.05 19.08 -6.69
CA LYS A 148 0.21 20.09 -7.76
C LYS A 148 -0.41 21.42 -7.37
N GLU A 149 -1.57 21.44 -6.71
CA GLU A 149 -2.21 22.66 -6.23
C GLU A 149 -1.36 23.35 -5.16
N GLN A 150 -0.91 22.62 -4.15
CA GLN A 150 0.03 23.11 -3.13
C GLN A 150 1.34 23.63 -3.74
N GLY A 151 1.90 22.91 -4.71
CA GLY A 151 3.09 23.35 -5.44
C GLY A 151 2.87 24.65 -6.23
N ARG A 152 1.68 24.85 -6.81
CA ARG A 152 1.31 26.12 -7.48
C ARG A 152 1.13 27.25 -6.49
N GLU A 153 0.48 27.00 -5.36
CA GLU A 153 0.28 27.97 -4.28
C GLU A 153 1.63 28.44 -3.71
N MET A 154 2.50 27.52 -3.31
CA MET A 154 3.85 27.83 -2.82
C MET A 154 4.66 28.64 -3.84
N VAL A 155 4.60 28.29 -5.14
CA VAL A 155 5.28 29.08 -6.19
C VAL A 155 4.66 30.47 -6.34
N ALA A 156 3.35 30.63 -6.18
CA ALA A 156 2.69 31.94 -6.19
C ALA A 156 3.11 32.78 -4.97
N GLU A 157 3.17 32.19 -3.77
CA GLU A 157 3.65 32.86 -2.55
C GLU A 157 5.10 33.33 -2.69
N VAL A 158 6.00 32.46 -3.17
CA VAL A 158 7.42 32.79 -3.38
C VAL A 158 7.58 33.90 -4.42
N ARG A 159 6.78 33.90 -5.50
CA ARG A 159 6.75 34.99 -6.50
C ARG A 159 6.29 36.30 -5.86
N ALA A 160 5.19 36.28 -5.10
CA ALA A 160 4.68 37.45 -4.40
C ALA A 160 5.64 37.95 -3.31
N TYR A 161 6.41 37.07 -2.66
CA TYR A 161 7.47 37.45 -1.73
C TYR A 161 8.65 38.11 -2.47
N ARG A 162 9.12 37.50 -3.56
CA ARG A 162 10.18 38.07 -4.41
C ARG A 162 9.80 39.46 -4.93
N GLU A 163 8.58 39.65 -5.40
CA GLU A 163 8.09 40.96 -5.86
C GLU A 163 8.11 42.00 -4.74
N ARG A 164 7.64 41.65 -3.54
CA ARG A 164 7.71 42.51 -2.35
C ARG A 164 9.15 42.88 -1.98
N VAL A 165 10.09 41.92 -2.00
CA VAL A 165 11.52 42.16 -1.71
C VAL A 165 12.15 43.05 -2.78
N LEU A 166 11.87 42.83 -4.07
CA LEU A 166 12.38 43.67 -5.16
C LEU A 166 11.84 45.10 -5.09
N ALA A 167 10.56 45.28 -4.73
CA ALA A 167 9.96 46.60 -4.54
C ALA A 167 10.56 47.35 -3.33
N ASP A 168 10.87 46.65 -2.23
CA ASP A 168 11.54 47.24 -1.07
C ASP A 168 13.00 47.60 -1.37
N LEU A 169 13.74 46.72 -2.07
CA LEU A 169 15.09 47.00 -2.55
C LEU A 169 15.13 48.20 -3.48
N ALA A 170 14.22 48.28 -4.46
CA ALA A 170 14.12 49.43 -5.37
C ALA A 170 13.90 50.73 -4.58
N ARG A 171 12.97 50.74 -3.62
CA ARG A 171 12.71 51.89 -2.74
C ARG A 171 13.97 52.34 -1.98
N ARG A 172 14.67 51.41 -1.33
CA ARG A 172 15.92 51.69 -0.61
C ARG A 172 17.01 52.23 -1.54
N THR A 173 17.13 51.69 -2.76
CA THR A 173 18.11 52.20 -3.73
C THR A 173 17.80 53.63 -4.19
N ASP A 174 16.53 53.99 -4.34
CA ASP A 174 16.14 55.35 -4.70
C ASP A 174 16.26 56.33 -3.52
N GLU A 175 16.04 55.88 -2.29
CA GLU A 175 16.34 56.66 -1.07
C GLU A 175 17.84 56.93 -0.93
N ALA A 176 18.68 55.90 -1.06
CA ALA A 176 20.14 56.04 -1.05
C ALA A 176 20.67 56.92 -2.19
N ARG A 177 20.07 56.86 -3.39
CA ARG A 177 20.39 57.76 -4.51
C ARG A 177 20.10 59.22 -4.18
N ARG A 178 18.94 59.53 -3.59
CA ARG A 178 18.60 60.90 -3.16
C ARG A 178 19.55 61.42 -2.08
N GLU A 179 20.00 60.55 -1.18
CA GLU A 179 21.00 60.91 -0.17
C GLU A 179 22.37 61.19 -0.82
N LEU A 180 22.82 60.38 -1.78
CA LEU A 180 24.03 60.64 -2.57
C LEU A 180 23.92 61.95 -3.37
N GLU A 181 22.79 62.22 -4.03
CA GLU A 181 22.55 63.48 -4.74
C GLU A 181 22.60 64.68 -3.79
N ARG A 182 22.05 64.56 -2.58
CA ARG A 182 22.14 65.58 -1.54
C ARG A 182 23.59 65.79 -1.10
N LEU A 183 24.34 64.73 -0.83
CA LEU A 183 25.75 64.80 -0.42
C LEU A 183 26.63 65.42 -1.52
N VAL A 184 26.35 65.15 -2.80
CA VAL A 184 27.01 65.81 -3.94
C VAL A 184 26.70 67.31 -3.96
N GLN A 185 25.44 67.72 -3.77
CA GLN A 185 25.09 69.14 -3.67
C GLN A 185 25.75 69.83 -2.46
N GLU A 186 25.83 69.15 -1.31
CA GLU A 186 26.51 69.67 -0.11
C GLU A 186 28.03 69.78 -0.33
N ARG A 187 28.66 68.79 -0.97
CA ARG A 187 30.06 68.86 -1.44
C ARG A 187 30.30 70.04 -2.37
N ASP A 188 29.45 70.25 -3.37
CA ASP A 188 29.66 71.30 -4.37
C ASP A 188 29.47 72.71 -3.76
N ARG A 189 28.58 72.84 -2.77
CA ARG A 189 28.47 74.04 -1.92
C ARG A 189 29.73 74.28 -1.10
N LEU A 190 30.32 73.23 -0.51
CA LEU A 190 31.57 73.31 0.26
C LEU A 190 32.76 73.70 -0.64
N ILE A 191 32.89 73.11 -1.83
CA ILE A 191 33.91 73.48 -2.83
C ILE A 191 33.75 74.96 -3.20
N SER A 192 32.54 75.39 -3.54
CA SER A 192 32.25 76.79 -3.86
C SER A 192 32.57 77.75 -2.71
N ALA A 193 32.38 77.32 -1.45
CA ALA A 193 32.73 78.12 -0.27
C ALA A 193 34.25 78.18 -0.06
N PHE A 194 34.96 77.07 -0.26
CA PHE A 194 36.41 77.01 -0.16
C PHE A 194 37.11 77.80 -1.27
N GLU A 195 36.59 77.78 -2.51
CA GLU A 195 37.08 78.60 -3.61
C GLU A 195 36.91 80.10 -3.34
N ARG A 196 35.75 80.52 -2.79
CA ARG A 196 35.55 81.91 -2.34
C ARG A 196 36.52 82.29 -1.22
N ALA A 197 36.70 81.44 -0.21
CA ALA A 197 37.65 81.68 0.88
C ALA A 197 39.10 81.77 0.37
N ARG A 198 39.49 80.89 -0.56
CA ARG A 198 40.80 80.91 -1.24
C ARG A 198 40.98 82.19 -2.06
N SER A 199 39.96 82.64 -2.79
CA SER A 199 40.01 83.88 -3.56
C SER A 199 40.14 85.10 -2.64
N ALA A 200 39.43 85.13 -1.52
CA ALA A 200 39.54 86.20 -0.52
C ALA A 200 40.94 86.22 0.14
N ALA A 201 41.45 85.05 0.55
CA ALA A 201 42.80 84.93 1.10
C ALA A 201 43.89 85.32 0.07
N SER A 202 43.73 84.93 -1.20
CA SER A 202 44.63 85.34 -2.28
C SER A 202 44.55 86.84 -2.55
N GLY A 203 43.39 87.47 -2.36
CA GLY A 203 43.22 88.92 -2.39
C GLY A 203 44.03 89.59 -1.27
N VAL A 204 43.84 89.16 -0.02
CA VAL A 204 44.59 89.67 1.14
C VAL A 204 46.10 89.49 0.98
N VAL A 205 46.57 88.38 0.41
CA VAL A 205 48.00 88.19 0.09
C VAL A 205 48.46 89.13 -1.03
N GLY A 206 47.61 89.42 -2.01
CA GLY A 206 47.87 90.45 -3.03
C GLY A 206 48.00 91.84 -2.41
N ASP A 207 47.08 92.22 -1.53
CA ASP A 207 47.08 93.50 -0.81
C ASP A 207 48.32 93.64 0.09
N LEU A 208 48.70 92.57 0.80
CA LEU A 208 49.94 92.53 1.61
C LEU A 208 51.19 92.68 0.76
N ASN A 209 51.28 92.00 -0.39
CA ASN A 209 52.42 92.17 -1.30
C ASN A 209 52.48 93.59 -1.89
N ALA A 210 51.34 94.20 -2.21
CA ALA A 210 51.27 95.58 -2.66
C ALA A 210 51.66 96.58 -1.56
N PHE A 211 51.32 96.28 -0.30
CA PHE A 211 51.75 97.04 0.88
C PHE A 211 53.26 96.91 1.15
N ASP A 212 53.83 95.70 1.05
CA ASP A 212 55.27 95.47 1.15
C ASP A 212 56.05 96.17 0.03
N GLU A 213 55.50 96.24 -1.18
CA GLU A 213 56.10 97.00 -2.28
C GLU A 213 56.00 98.51 -2.03
N ALA A 214 54.88 99.01 -1.51
CA ALA A 214 54.75 100.40 -1.08
C ALA A 214 55.71 100.77 0.08
N ILE A 215 56.00 99.83 0.98
CA ILE A 215 57.03 99.96 2.02
C ILE A 215 58.44 100.03 1.41
N ARG A 216 58.74 99.21 0.39
CA ARG A 216 60.00 99.26 -0.37
C ARG A 216 60.17 100.58 -1.11
N ASP A 217 59.15 101.04 -1.82
CA ASP A 217 59.15 102.33 -2.54
C ASP A 217 59.25 103.53 -1.58
N ALA A 218 58.70 103.42 -0.36
CA ALA A 218 58.88 104.40 0.71
C ALA A 218 60.28 104.37 1.36
N GLY A 219 61.17 103.46 0.96
CA GLY A 219 62.53 103.33 1.47
C GLY A 219 62.64 102.78 2.90
N ILE A 220 61.56 102.18 3.44
CA ILE A 220 61.52 101.66 4.80
C ILE A 220 62.05 100.22 4.80
N VAL A 221 63.36 100.07 5.00
CA VAL A 221 63.99 98.75 5.18
C VAL A 221 63.66 98.23 6.59
N PRO A 222 62.95 97.09 6.75
CA PRO A 222 62.76 96.48 8.06
C PRO A 222 64.13 96.09 8.64
N PRO A 223 64.37 96.29 9.95
CA PRO A 223 65.69 96.11 10.53
C PRO A 223 66.19 94.68 10.34
N LEU A 224 67.29 94.52 9.60
CA LEU A 224 68.04 93.27 9.53
C LEU A 224 68.41 92.85 10.96
N ALA A 225 68.12 91.59 11.31
CA ALA A 225 68.44 91.05 12.63
C ALA A 225 69.96 91.20 12.90
N PRO A 226 70.37 91.62 14.11
CA PRO A 226 71.78 91.80 14.43
C PRO A 226 72.55 90.47 14.33
N PRO A 227 73.85 90.50 13.96
CA PRO A 227 74.59 89.31 13.51
C PRO A 227 74.80 88.20 14.56
N ASP A 228 74.50 88.44 15.84
CA ASP A 228 74.61 87.45 16.94
C ASP A 228 73.25 86.93 17.44
N ALA A 229 72.16 87.13 16.67
CA ALA A 229 70.86 86.55 17.02
C ALA A 229 70.91 85.01 16.92
N PRO A 230 70.53 84.25 17.98
CA PRO A 230 70.45 82.80 17.90
C PRO A 230 69.43 82.37 16.84
N PRO A 231 69.65 81.22 16.16
CA PRO A 231 68.72 80.76 15.12
C PRO A 231 67.31 80.61 15.69
N PRO A 232 66.27 81.02 14.93
CA PRO A 232 64.90 80.93 15.42
C PRO A 232 64.56 79.48 15.78
N PRO A 233 63.77 79.24 16.84
CA PRO A 233 63.36 77.90 17.20
C PRO A 233 62.68 77.25 15.99
N ARG A 234 63.08 76.02 15.66
CA ARG A 234 62.31 75.22 14.69
C ARG A 234 60.87 75.16 15.18
N PRO A 235 59.86 75.42 14.33
CA PRO A 235 58.48 75.33 14.75
C PRO A 235 58.16 73.88 15.14
N THR A 236 58.17 73.60 16.44
CA THR A 236 57.48 72.45 17.00
C THR A 236 56.00 72.69 16.75
N ARG A 237 55.41 71.85 15.90
CA ARG A 237 54.05 72.01 15.44
C ARG A 237 53.09 71.49 16.51
N ASP A 238 52.97 72.25 17.59
CA ASP A 238 51.96 72.05 18.63
C ASP A 238 50.61 72.52 18.06
N THR A 239 50.06 71.70 17.17
CA THR A 239 48.75 71.92 16.56
C THR A 239 47.87 70.73 16.93
N ASP A 240 46.95 70.92 17.88
CA ASP A 240 45.90 69.94 18.25
C ASP A 240 44.88 69.67 17.11
N ALA A 241 45.11 70.20 15.91
CA ALA A 241 44.42 69.78 14.71
C ALA A 241 44.87 68.37 14.34
N GLN A 242 44.13 67.38 14.85
CA GLN A 242 44.24 65.99 14.43
C GLN A 242 44.15 65.92 12.89
N PHE A 243 45.24 65.50 12.25
CA PHE A 243 45.21 65.19 10.83
C PHE A 243 44.20 64.06 10.59
N PHE A 244 43.21 64.30 9.73
CA PHE A 244 42.21 63.29 9.40
C PHE A 244 42.87 62.15 8.60
N ASP A 245 43.23 61.07 9.29
CA ASP A 245 43.83 59.88 8.70
C ASP A 245 42.73 58.94 8.20
N VAL A 246 42.50 58.97 6.89
CA VAL A 246 41.49 58.15 6.19
C VAL A 246 41.66 56.65 6.47
N ARG A 247 42.86 56.18 6.86
CA ARG A 247 43.12 54.77 7.19
C ARG A 247 42.78 54.37 8.62
N LYS A 248 42.37 55.31 9.47
CA LYS A 248 41.92 55.08 10.86
C LYS A 248 40.42 55.28 11.07
N PHE A 249 39.68 55.58 10.01
CA PHE A 249 38.24 55.77 10.09
C PHE A 249 37.53 54.43 9.92
N GLU A 250 37.11 53.82 11.03
CA GLU A 250 36.31 52.58 11.02
C GLU A 250 34.83 52.94 10.82
N ASP A 251 34.20 52.36 9.80
CA ASP A 251 32.79 52.59 9.47
C ASP A 251 31.88 51.77 10.40
N GLN A 252 31.25 52.47 11.36
CA GLN A 252 30.41 51.86 12.39
C GLN A 252 29.08 51.27 11.87
N ASN A 253 28.78 51.38 10.57
CA ASN A 253 27.62 50.75 9.95
C ASN A 253 27.90 49.39 9.26
N ALA A 254 29.15 48.90 9.28
CA ALA A 254 29.50 47.61 8.65
C ALA A 254 28.79 46.40 9.30
N ASP A 255 28.47 46.48 10.59
CA ASP A 255 27.91 45.36 11.37
C ASP A 255 26.42 45.05 11.10
N ASN A 256 25.70 45.89 10.34
CA ASN A 256 24.26 45.70 10.11
C ASN A 256 23.94 44.92 8.83
N THR A 257 24.82 43.99 8.46
CA THR A 257 24.54 42.95 7.46
C THR A 257 23.76 41.83 8.13
N PRO A 258 22.46 41.63 7.86
CA PRO A 258 21.73 40.52 8.45
C PRO A 258 22.28 39.20 7.89
N ASP A 259 22.86 38.39 8.76
CA ASP A 259 23.26 37.01 8.46
C ASP A 259 22.03 36.24 7.94
N ARG A 260 22.02 36.05 6.62
CA ARG A 260 21.14 35.11 5.95
C ARG A 260 22.03 34.11 5.25
N GLY A 261 22.29 33.00 5.95
CA GLY A 261 22.93 31.83 5.38
C GLY A 261 22.24 31.40 4.09
N ILE A 262 22.83 31.78 2.96
CA ILE A 262 22.50 31.21 1.66
C ILE A 262 23.15 29.82 1.66
N VAL A 263 22.34 28.80 1.95
CA VAL A 263 22.71 27.42 1.63
C VAL A 263 22.75 27.34 0.10
N VAL A 264 23.94 27.47 -0.46
CA VAL A 264 24.19 27.16 -1.86
C VAL A 264 24.35 25.65 -1.97
N GLU A 265 23.28 24.96 -2.37
CA GLU A 265 23.45 23.63 -2.97
C GLU A 265 24.21 23.79 -4.29
N PRO A 266 25.23 22.95 -4.55
CA PRO A 266 26.04 23.09 -5.76
C PRO A 266 25.29 22.56 -6.99
N GLU A 267 24.99 23.47 -7.92
CA GLU A 267 24.55 23.16 -9.29
C GLU A 267 25.54 22.21 -10.00
N ALA A 268 24.99 21.31 -10.83
CA ALA A 268 25.75 20.28 -11.51
C ALA A 268 26.30 20.73 -12.89
N SER A 269 27.28 19.95 -13.37
CA SER A 269 27.77 19.89 -14.77
C SER A 269 28.84 20.90 -15.21
N THR A 270 30.07 20.40 -15.34
CA THR A 270 30.85 20.55 -16.59
C THR A 270 31.59 19.25 -16.89
N THR A 271 31.82 18.99 -18.18
CA THR A 271 32.26 17.71 -18.73
C THR A 271 33.76 17.67 -19.07
N THR A 272 34.36 16.49 -18.83
CA THR A 272 35.49 15.91 -19.58
C THR A 272 36.88 16.56 -19.48
N GLU A 273 37.85 15.84 -18.89
CA GLU A 273 39.01 15.28 -19.62
C GLU A 273 39.73 14.20 -18.77
N ALA A 274 40.65 13.43 -19.37
CA ALA A 274 41.05 12.10 -18.89
C ALA A 274 42.54 11.96 -18.48
N SER A 275 42.78 11.21 -17.39
CA SER A 275 44.02 10.47 -17.05
C SER A 275 43.73 9.68 -15.75
N ASP A 276 43.65 8.35 -15.74
CA ASP A 276 44.70 7.32 -15.87
C ASP A 276 45.45 6.97 -14.56
N SER A 277 45.60 5.67 -14.34
CA SER A 277 46.41 4.94 -13.34
C SER A 277 46.02 4.90 -11.84
N LEU A 278 45.68 3.67 -11.39
CA LEU A 278 46.16 2.96 -10.17
C LEU A 278 45.91 3.57 -8.76
N ASN A 279 45.83 2.83 -7.64
CA ASN A 279 45.53 1.43 -7.28
C ASN A 279 45.40 1.37 -5.72
N GLU A 280 44.85 0.26 -5.18
CA GLU A 280 44.88 -0.20 -3.77
C GLU A 280 44.03 0.50 -2.69
N GLY A 281 43.33 -0.34 -1.90
CA GLY A 281 43.05 -0.03 -0.49
C GLY A 281 41.67 -0.41 0.04
N ALA A 282 41.50 -1.66 0.48
CA ALA A 282 40.35 -2.23 1.20
C ALA A 282 39.75 -1.33 2.33
N THR A 283 38.51 -1.49 2.82
CA THR A 283 37.81 -2.74 3.20
C THR A 283 36.27 -2.63 3.21
N SER A 284 35.60 -3.74 2.84
CA SER A 284 34.40 -4.40 3.44
C SER A 284 33.45 -3.57 4.33
N THR A 285 32.11 -3.60 4.18
CA THR A 285 31.21 -4.75 4.44
C THR A 285 29.76 -4.27 4.25
N THR A 286 28.72 -4.99 3.79
CA THR A 286 28.54 -6.21 2.97
C THR A 286 27.03 -6.26 2.62
N ALA A 287 26.64 -6.76 1.44
CA ALA A 287 25.25 -7.03 1.07
C ALA A 287 25.14 -8.28 0.19
N ASP A 288 23.99 -8.97 0.33
CA ASP A 288 23.39 -10.06 -0.47
C ASP A 288 24.24 -11.09 -1.23
N GLY A 289 23.86 -12.37 -1.07
CA GLY A 289 24.36 -13.50 -1.84
C GLY A 289 23.28 -14.55 -2.11
N MET A 290 22.51 -14.37 -3.18
CA MET A 290 21.82 -15.49 -3.83
C MET A 290 22.69 -16.05 -4.96
N THR A 291 23.01 -17.35 -4.91
CA THR A 291 22.69 -18.37 -5.95
C THR A 291 23.61 -19.61 -5.89
N ASN A 292 22.99 -20.75 -6.19
CA ASN A 292 23.55 -21.97 -6.80
C ASN A 292 24.60 -22.79 -6.02
N ASP A 293 24.08 -23.66 -5.16
CA ASP A 293 24.01 -25.11 -5.42
C ASP A 293 25.05 -25.74 -6.37
N ASN A 294 25.91 -26.59 -5.81
CA ASN A 294 26.46 -27.76 -6.52
C ASN A 294 27.02 -28.79 -5.51
N GLY A 295 26.48 -30.01 -5.49
CA GLY A 295 26.94 -31.12 -4.64
C GLY A 295 26.41 -32.49 -5.11
N PRO A 296 27.13 -33.62 -4.92
CA PRO A 296 27.11 -34.68 -5.93
C PRO A 296 26.44 -36.02 -5.56
N VAL A 297 25.81 -36.62 -6.58
CA VAL A 297 25.71 -38.06 -6.92
C VAL A 297 25.03 -39.04 -5.95
N GLU A 298 23.91 -39.62 -6.40
CA GLU A 298 23.76 -41.09 -6.57
C GLU A 298 22.65 -41.44 -7.59
N SER A 299 22.75 -42.60 -8.25
CA SER A 299 21.88 -43.03 -9.38
C SER A 299 20.75 -43.97 -8.94
N PRO A 300 19.71 -44.16 -9.77
CA PRO A 300 19.73 -45.37 -10.60
C PRO A 300 19.28 -45.16 -12.06
N THR A 301 19.81 -45.99 -12.95
CA THR A 301 19.42 -46.09 -14.37
C THR A 301 18.30 -47.12 -14.55
N ASP A 302 17.32 -46.81 -15.38
CA ASP A 302 16.31 -47.77 -15.87
C ASP A 302 16.38 -47.90 -17.40
N GLU A 303 16.01 -49.06 -17.93
CA GLU A 303 16.39 -49.52 -19.26
C GLU A 303 15.49 -48.98 -20.39
N LEU A 304 16.08 -48.61 -21.54
CA LEU A 304 15.35 -48.36 -22.77
C LEU A 304 15.72 -49.39 -23.84
N VAL A 305 14.79 -50.31 -24.12
CA VAL A 305 14.96 -51.37 -25.14
C VAL A 305 14.63 -50.85 -26.54
N THR A 306 15.56 -51.02 -27.47
CA THR A 306 15.35 -50.80 -28.91
C THR A 306 15.08 -52.11 -29.64
N ALA A 307 13.95 -52.23 -30.35
CA ALA A 307 13.74 -53.28 -31.36
C ALA A 307 12.69 -52.88 -32.43
N GLU A 308 13.17 -52.59 -33.64
CA GLU A 308 12.46 -52.73 -34.92
C GLU A 308 12.95 -54.02 -35.63
N PRO A 309 12.43 -54.47 -36.79
CA PRO A 309 11.16 -54.14 -37.48
C PRO A 309 10.39 -55.39 -37.99
N ASN A 310 9.16 -55.21 -38.51
CA ASN A 310 8.78 -55.71 -39.86
C ASN A 310 7.34 -55.32 -40.29
N SER A 311 7.19 -55.01 -41.58
CA SER A 311 5.89 -54.88 -42.29
C SER A 311 5.42 -56.26 -42.83
N PRO A 312 4.20 -56.47 -43.41
CA PRO A 312 3.69 -55.71 -44.58
C PRO A 312 2.17 -55.43 -44.69
N VAL A 313 1.88 -54.32 -45.38
CA VAL A 313 0.85 -54.09 -46.42
C VAL A 313 -0.35 -55.07 -46.57
N SER A 314 -1.56 -54.53 -46.39
CA SER A 314 -2.80 -54.76 -47.18
C SER A 314 -3.82 -53.68 -46.75
N ALA A 315 -4.24 -52.73 -47.59
CA ALA A 315 -5.17 -52.81 -48.72
C ALA A 315 -6.61 -52.38 -48.34
N GLU A 316 -7.13 -51.35 -49.03
CA GLU A 316 -8.56 -50.99 -49.25
C GLU A 316 -9.45 -50.75 -48.00
N SER A 317 -10.12 -49.59 -47.84
CA SER A 317 -11.22 -49.16 -48.74
C SER A 317 -11.62 -47.67 -48.57
N ASN A 318 -12.37 -47.17 -49.56
CA ASN A 318 -12.85 -45.79 -49.75
C ASN A 318 -13.95 -45.30 -48.77
N SER A 319 -14.24 -43.99 -48.89
CA SER A 319 -15.51 -43.28 -48.57
C SER A 319 -15.66 -42.80 -47.11
N THR A 320 -16.16 -41.59 -46.79
CA THR A 320 -16.92 -40.59 -47.57
C THR A 320 -16.59 -39.16 -47.11
N VAL A 321 -16.70 -38.16 -48.01
CA VAL A 321 -16.73 -36.71 -47.72
C VAL A 321 -18.02 -36.11 -48.34
N ALA A 322 -18.45 -34.92 -47.89
CA ALA A 322 -19.61 -34.11 -48.36
C ALA A 322 -20.97 -34.56 -47.76
N THR A 323 -21.58 -33.79 -46.85
CA THR A 323 -22.40 -32.55 -47.01
C THR A 323 -23.73 -32.75 -47.75
N GLU A 324 -24.82 -32.75 -46.98
CA GLU A 324 -25.98 -31.83 -47.10
C GLU A 324 -26.63 -31.66 -45.72
#